data_AF-A0A081ALU2-F1
#
_entry.id   AF-A0A081ALU2-F1
#
_cell.length_a   1.000
_cell.length_b   1.000
_cell.length_c   1.000
_cell.angle_alpha   90.00
_cell.angle_beta   90.00
_cell.angle_gamma   90.00
#
_symmetry.space_group_name_H-M   'P 1'
#
loop_
_entity.id
_entity.type
_entity.pdbx_description
1 polymer ?
#
loop_
_entity_poly.entity_id
_entity_poly.type
_entity_poly.pdbx_seq_one_letter_code
_entity_poly.pdbx_strand_id
1 'polypeptide(L)'
;ASGQLKHVKHQGLCLDQDAGQGNKLQLYGCSPNNPNQQWGIMDPNDITDGWTFSDGSVRFYTMESSKPFAQLVRNGDNVAIAFGGNNVAGSQWYYDASTHLVKAKVSNMCLDAYQPWDGGIVHVYACNVNEANQHWNLDSTTNQLKHLKHNGFCLDADLSANNGAGKLQLWGCHLNNNNQVWRMIPATAVAATVHGSSVINAYLQPAPQDKIVGAVSTGKWEQHWFWDANSNHLISKINGQCLDAYEAWNGGRVHTYACIATEGNQKWSYDATNQMIKHVKHAGFCLAFDNASNKLMQLKSCNTGDNTQRIIIEAA
;
A
#
# COMPACT_ATOMS: atom_id res chain seq x y z
N ALA A 1 -24.83 -11.59 16.17
CA ALA A 1 -26.20 -11.12 16.48
C ALA A 1 -26.36 -9.68 15.98
N SER A 2 -27.48 -9.32 15.35
CA SER A 2 -27.76 -7.94 14.92
C SER A 2 -28.63 -7.21 15.94
N GLY A 3 -28.49 -5.89 16.01
CA GLY A 3 -29.30 -5.03 16.88
C GLY A 3 -29.18 -3.55 16.54
N GLN A 4 -29.98 -2.71 17.20
CA GLN A 4 -29.93 -1.26 17.01
C GLN A 4 -28.81 -0.62 17.84
N LEU A 5 -28.02 0.24 17.20
CA LEU A 5 -27.02 1.08 17.88
C LEU A 5 -27.70 2.39 18.33
N LYS A 6 -28.03 2.48 19.62
CA LYS A 6 -28.71 3.63 20.23
C LYS A 6 -27.70 4.69 20.66
N HIS A 7 -28.01 5.96 20.41
CA HIS A 7 -27.15 7.06 20.84
C HIS A 7 -27.23 7.26 22.36
N VAL A 8 -26.10 7.14 23.07
CA VAL A 8 -26.05 7.18 24.55
C VAL A 8 -26.58 8.50 25.12
N LYS A 9 -26.26 9.64 24.48
CA LYS A 9 -26.66 10.98 24.95
C LYS A 9 -28.04 11.47 24.46
N HIS A 10 -28.42 11.12 23.23
CA HIS A 10 -29.66 11.58 22.59
C HIS A 10 -30.64 10.42 22.53
N GLN A 11 -31.45 10.30 23.58
CA GLN A 11 -32.40 9.21 23.75
C GLN A 11 -33.41 9.17 22.59
N GLY A 12 -33.75 7.96 22.13
CA GLY A 12 -34.68 7.76 21.02
C GLY A 12 -34.07 7.84 19.62
N LEU A 13 -32.76 8.15 19.49
CA LEU A 13 -32.04 8.11 18.22
C LEU A 13 -31.20 6.84 18.07
N CYS A 14 -31.27 6.26 16.88
CA CYS A 14 -30.52 5.09 16.45
C CYS A 14 -29.67 5.42 15.23
N LEU A 15 -28.54 4.72 15.07
CA LEU A 15 -27.77 4.75 13.83
C LEU A 15 -28.63 4.15 12.70
N ASP A 16 -28.81 4.92 11.64
CA ASP A 16 -29.70 4.63 10.52
C ASP A 16 -28.94 4.87 9.20
N GLN A 17 -29.07 3.95 8.26
CA GLN A 17 -28.61 4.13 6.89
C GLN A 17 -29.75 4.63 6.00
N ASP A 18 -29.64 5.86 5.50
CA ASP A 18 -30.64 6.46 4.63
C ASP A 18 -30.46 6.00 3.18
N ALA A 19 -31.22 4.99 2.78
CA ALA A 19 -31.23 4.51 1.40
C ALA A 19 -31.72 5.58 0.39
N GLY A 20 -32.51 6.57 0.83
CA GLY A 20 -33.01 7.66 0.00
C GLY A 20 -32.01 8.81 -0.20
N GLN A 21 -30.93 8.84 0.59
CA GLN A 21 -29.89 9.88 0.54
C GLN A 21 -28.50 9.27 0.28
N GLY A 22 -28.42 8.36 -0.70
CA GLY A 22 -27.14 7.79 -1.12
C GLY A 22 -26.48 6.92 -0.06
N ASN A 23 -27.28 6.22 0.76
CA ASN A 23 -26.81 5.34 1.84
C ASN A 23 -26.00 6.06 2.94
N LYS A 24 -26.24 7.36 3.13
CA LYS A 24 -25.62 8.12 4.20
C LYS A 24 -25.98 7.53 5.57
N LEU A 25 -25.00 7.46 6.47
CA LEU A 25 -25.25 7.18 7.88
C LEU A 25 -25.72 8.44 8.61
N GLN A 26 -26.77 8.28 9.41
CA GLN A 26 -27.37 9.35 10.19
C GLN A 26 -27.87 8.84 11.55
N LEU A 27 -28.25 9.78 12.41
CA LEU A 27 -29.04 9.48 13.60
C LEU A 27 -30.50 9.75 13.27
N TYR A 28 -31.35 8.73 13.39
CA TYR A 28 -32.77 8.83 13.12
C TYR A 28 -33.59 8.18 14.22
N GLY A 29 -34.91 8.45 14.25
CA GLY A 29 -35.80 7.86 15.24
C GLY A 29 -35.72 6.33 15.24
N CYS A 30 -35.51 5.73 16.41
CA CYS A 30 -35.40 4.28 16.55
C CYS A 30 -36.70 3.56 16.16
N SER A 31 -36.61 2.62 15.21
CA SER A 31 -37.71 1.76 14.77
C SER A 31 -37.33 0.27 14.87
N PRO A 32 -37.97 -0.53 15.74
CA PRO A 32 -37.54 -1.89 16.09
C PRO A 32 -37.38 -2.88 14.93
N ASN A 33 -38.06 -2.64 13.80
CA ASN A 33 -38.04 -3.51 12.62
C ASN A 33 -37.49 -2.81 11.36
N ASN A 34 -36.85 -1.66 11.50
CA ASN A 34 -36.23 -0.99 10.36
C ASN A 34 -34.91 -1.71 10.02
N PRO A 35 -34.80 -2.39 8.86
CA PRO A 35 -33.59 -3.12 8.49
C PRO A 35 -32.36 -2.20 8.38
N ASN A 36 -32.57 -0.92 8.04
CA ASN A 36 -31.50 0.07 7.92
C ASN A 36 -30.97 0.57 9.28
N GLN A 37 -31.57 0.11 10.39
CA GLN A 37 -31.13 0.39 11.76
C GLN A 37 -30.63 -0.87 12.48
N GLN A 38 -30.51 -2.01 11.78
CA GLN A 38 -30.02 -3.25 12.35
C GLN A 38 -28.56 -3.46 11.97
N TRP A 39 -27.70 -3.51 12.99
CA TRP A 39 -26.26 -3.60 12.83
C TRP A 39 -25.76 -4.89 13.47
N GLY A 40 -25.03 -5.69 12.70
CA GLY A 40 -24.24 -6.78 13.26
C GLY A 40 -22.97 -6.25 13.90
N ILE A 41 -22.60 -6.78 15.05
CA ILE A 41 -21.20 -6.74 15.48
C ILE A 41 -20.51 -7.87 14.73
N MET A 42 -19.54 -7.54 13.88
CA MET A 42 -18.66 -8.52 13.27
C MET A 42 -17.64 -8.95 14.33
N ASP A 43 -17.54 -10.24 14.62
CA ASP A 43 -16.46 -10.76 15.46
C ASP A 43 -15.15 -10.50 14.69
N PRO A 44 -14.14 -9.85 15.29
CA PRO A 44 -12.83 -9.69 14.66
C PRO A 44 -12.22 -11.03 14.20
N ASN A 45 -12.64 -12.16 14.77
CA ASN A 45 -12.21 -13.51 14.38
C ASN A 45 -13.05 -14.12 13.23
N ASP A 46 -14.20 -13.55 12.89
CA ASP A 46 -15.02 -13.97 11.72
C ASP A 46 -14.45 -13.42 10.41
N ILE A 47 -13.51 -12.47 10.48
CA ILE A 47 -12.62 -12.10 9.39
C ILE A 47 -11.37 -12.98 9.52
N THR A 48 -11.32 -14.09 8.81
CA THR A 48 -10.14 -14.97 8.80
C THR A 48 -9.06 -14.45 7.84
N ASP A 49 -8.61 -13.21 8.06
CA ASP A 49 -7.27 -12.78 7.64
C ASP A 49 -6.52 -12.26 8.88
N GLY A 50 -5.28 -12.72 9.04
CA GLY A 50 -4.49 -12.47 10.25
C GLY A 50 -3.79 -11.11 10.24
N TRP A 51 -4.53 -10.00 10.21
CA TRP A 51 -3.95 -8.64 10.23
C TRP A 51 -4.60 -7.73 11.27
N THR A 52 -3.83 -7.32 12.28
CA THR A 52 -4.24 -6.30 13.26
C THR A 52 -3.98 -4.88 12.72
N PHE A 53 -5.05 -4.12 12.53
CA PHE A 53 -5.15 -2.66 12.26
C PHE A 53 -4.66 -2.11 10.90
N SER A 54 -4.87 -2.86 9.82
CA SER A 54 -5.35 -2.25 8.57
C SER A 54 -6.78 -2.79 8.39
N ASP A 55 -7.73 -1.97 7.95
CA ASP A 55 -9.08 -2.45 7.65
C ASP A 55 -9.13 -3.29 6.36
N GLY A 56 -7.98 -3.85 5.93
CA GLY A 56 -7.77 -4.49 4.63
C GLY A 56 -7.55 -3.51 3.47
N SER A 57 -7.58 -2.19 3.72
CA SER A 57 -7.43 -1.22 2.62
C SER A 57 -5.98 -1.01 2.19
N VAL A 58 -5.83 -0.74 0.90
CA VAL A 58 -4.56 -0.60 0.19
C VAL A 58 -4.56 0.66 -0.67
N ARG A 59 -3.38 1.06 -1.12
CA ARG A 59 -3.15 2.03 -2.19
C ARG A 59 -2.38 1.35 -3.30
N PHE A 60 -2.71 1.68 -4.54
CA PHE A 60 -2.00 1.18 -5.72
C PHE A 60 -1.06 2.27 -6.25
N TYR A 61 0.25 2.05 -6.12
CA TYR A 61 1.27 2.97 -6.63
C TYR A 61 1.86 2.44 -7.93
N THR A 62 1.99 3.32 -8.93
CA THR A 62 2.70 2.95 -10.16
C THR A 62 4.21 3.17 -10.02
N MET A 63 5.01 2.44 -10.81
CA MET A 63 6.47 2.53 -10.75
C MET A 63 7.01 3.81 -11.39
N GLU A 64 6.36 4.30 -12.45
CA GLU A 64 6.79 5.46 -13.20
C GLU A 64 6.25 6.76 -12.59
N SER A 65 7.11 7.77 -12.40
CA SER A 65 6.90 9.11 -12.95
C SER A 65 8.08 10.04 -12.59
N SER A 66 8.14 11.22 -13.23
CA SER A 66 9.01 12.34 -12.81
C SER A 66 8.61 12.93 -11.45
N LYS A 67 7.45 12.55 -10.92
CA LYS A 67 6.90 12.91 -9.61
C LYS A 67 6.86 11.67 -8.69
N PRO A 68 7.28 11.79 -7.42
CA PRO A 68 7.25 10.66 -6.51
C PRO A 68 5.79 10.22 -6.22
N PHE A 69 5.59 8.92 -5.95
CA PHE A 69 4.32 8.35 -5.46
C PHE A 69 3.06 8.64 -6.30
N ALA A 70 3.13 8.44 -7.61
CA ALA A 70 1.96 8.35 -8.47
C ALA A 70 1.08 7.15 -8.06
N GLN A 71 -0.23 7.38 -7.89
CA GLN A 71 -1.16 6.37 -7.35
C GLN A 71 -2.55 6.45 -7.97
N LEU A 72 -3.26 5.33 -7.89
CA LEU A 72 -4.66 5.16 -8.28
C LEU A 72 -5.59 5.95 -7.35
N VAL A 73 -6.34 6.92 -7.88
CA VAL A 73 -7.25 7.77 -7.09
C VAL A 73 -8.62 7.87 -7.74
N ARG A 74 -9.65 7.66 -6.93
CA ARG A 74 -11.04 7.95 -7.28
C ARG A 74 -11.33 9.44 -7.11
N ASN A 75 -11.95 10.05 -8.11
CA ASN A 75 -12.45 11.42 -8.07
C ASN A 75 -13.89 11.46 -8.60
N GLY A 76 -14.87 11.42 -7.69
CA GLY A 76 -16.28 11.28 -8.06
C GLY A 76 -16.54 9.96 -8.79
N ASP A 77 -17.12 10.02 -9.97
CA ASP A 77 -17.40 8.85 -10.81
C ASP A 77 -16.24 8.50 -11.76
N ASN A 78 -15.13 9.23 -11.66
CA ASN A 78 -13.93 8.99 -12.44
C ASN A 78 -12.81 8.41 -11.58
N VAL A 79 -11.78 7.92 -12.28
CA VAL A 79 -10.52 7.47 -11.70
C VAL A 79 -9.37 8.10 -12.46
N ALA A 80 -8.30 8.45 -11.75
CA ALA A 80 -7.15 9.12 -12.33
C ALA A 80 -5.86 8.74 -11.58
N ILE A 81 -4.74 9.24 -12.11
CA ILE A 81 -3.49 9.30 -11.37
C ILE A 81 -3.48 10.56 -10.52
N ALA A 82 -3.14 10.42 -9.24
CA ALA A 82 -2.72 11.54 -8.41
C ALA A 82 -1.37 11.23 -7.78
N PHE A 83 -0.73 12.27 -7.25
CA PHE A 83 0.60 12.19 -6.66
C PHE A 83 0.51 12.44 -5.16
N GLY A 84 1.27 11.68 -4.37
CA GLY A 84 1.40 11.94 -2.94
C GLY A 84 1.73 10.69 -2.15
N GLY A 85 2.63 10.82 -1.17
CA GLY A 85 3.01 9.71 -0.33
C GLY A 85 1.89 9.24 0.61
N ASN A 86 1.09 10.19 1.13
CA ASN A 86 0.21 9.99 2.28
C ASN A 86 -1.09 10.79 2.16
N ASN A 87 -2.17 10.32 2.79
CA ASN A 87 -3.44 11.05 2.98
C ASN A 87 -4.08 11.63 1.70
N VAL A 88 -3.90 10.99 0.55
CA VAL A 88 -4.56 11.41 -0.70
C VAL A 88 -6.02 10.95 -0.67
N ALA A 89 -6.95 11.91 -0.71
CA ALA A 89 -8.38 11.61 -0.71
C ALA A 89 -8.75 10.72 -1.91
N GLY A 90 -9.57 9.69 -1.67
CA GLY A 90 -10.00 8.76 -2.72
C GLY A 90 -8.93 7.77 -3.20
N SER A 91 -7.75 7.71 -2.55
CA SER A 91 -6.69 6.78 -2.96
C SER A 91 -6.72 5.40 -2.31
N GLN A 92 -7.63 5.17 -1.36
CA GLN A 92 -7.74 3.91 -0.63
C GLN A 92 -8.76 2.97 -1.28
N TRP A 93 -8.36 1.71 -1.44
CA TRP A 93 -9.10 0.66 -2.13
C TRP A 93 -9.09 -0.62 -1.30
N TYR A 94 -10.03 -1.51 -1.57
CA TYR A 94 -9.98 -2.92 -1.20
C TYR A 94 -9.73 -3.72 -2.47
N TYR A 95 -8.79 -4.66 -2.42
CA TYR A 95 -8.59 -5.64 -3.47
C TYR A 95 -8.96 -7.00 -2.95
N ASP A 96 -9.96 -7.61 -3.57
CA ASP A 96 -10.41 -8.94 -3.22
C ASP A 96 -9.98 -9.91 -4.33
N ALA A 97 -8.99 -10.75 -4.04
CA ALA A 97 -8.48 -11.73 -5.00
C ALA A 97 -9.48 -12.85 -5.32
N SER A 98 -10.52 -13.05 -4.49
CA SER A 98 -11.55 -14.06 -4.72
C SER A 98 -12.64 -13.59 -5.68
N THR A 99 -13.02 -12.32 -5.59
CA THR A 99 -14.01 -11.70 -6.49
C THR A 99 -13.37 -10.91 -7.64
N HIS A 100 -12.06 -10.71 -7.59
CA HIS A 100 -11.27 -9.90 -8.53
C HIS A 100 -11.70 -8.43 -8.61
N LEU A 101 -12.38 -7.92 -7.57
CA LEU A 101 -12.83 -6.54 -7.53
C LEU A 101 -11.76 -5.63 -6.91
N VAL A 102 -11.57 -4.45 -7.51
CA VAL A 102 -10.84 -3.32 -6.93
C VAL A 102 -11.87 -2.27 -6.50
N LYS A 103 -12.28 -2.31 -5.23
CA LYS A 103 -13.36 -1.50 -4.68
C LYS A 103 -12.83 -0.26 -3.96
N ALA A 104 -13.34 0.92 -4.25
CA ALA A 104 -12.98 2.13 -3.52
C ALA A 104 -13.44 2.04 -2.06
N LYS A 105 -12.56 2.35 -1.11
CA LYS A 105 -12.84 2.18 0.34
C LYS A 105 -14.08 2.94 0.82
N VAL A 106 -14.27 4.15 0.31
CA VAL A 106 -15.29 5.09 0.80
C VAL A 106 -16.64 4.98 0.06
N SER A 107 -16.85 3.96 -0.78
CA SER A 107 -18.06 3.82 -1.59
C SER A 107 -18.28 2.40 -2.11
N ASN A 108 -19.46 2.11 -2.67
CA ASN A 108 -19.70 0.85 -3.39
C ASN A 108 -19.33 0.94 -4.88
N MET A 109 -18.17 1.54 -5.18
CA MET A 109 -17.70 1.77 -6.55
C MET A 109 -16.44 0.93 -6.82
N CYS A 110 -16.42 0.21 -7.93
CA CYS A 110 -15.36 -0.70 -8.35
C CYS A 110 -14.70 -0.21 -9.64
N LEU A 111 -13.42 -0.50 -9.81
CA LEU A 111 -12.67 -0.23 -11.04
C LEU A 111 -13.29 -0.99 -12.21
N ASP A 112 -13.59 -0.29 -13.30
CA ASP A 112 -14.36 -0.82 -14.42
C ASP A 112 -13.75 -0.38 -15.77
N ALA A 113 -13.62 -1.32 -16.70
CA ALA A 113 -13.18 -1.07 -18.07
C ALA A 113 -13.94 -1.94 -19.08
N TYR A 114 -14.87 -1.33 -19.82
CA TYR A 114 -15.72 -2.01 -20.79
C TYR A 114 -15.24 -1.90 -22.26
N GLN A 115 -14.14 -1.18 -22.49
CA GLN A 115 -13.63 -0.84 -23.82
C GLN A 115 -12.33 -1.60 -24.13
N PRO A 116 -12.39 -2.75 -24.84
CA PRO A 116 -11.23 -3.63 -25.04
C PRO A 116 -10.29 -3.18 -26.16
N TRP A 117 -9.75 -1.97 -26.08
CA TRP A 117 -8.76 -1.44 -27.02
C TRP A 117 -7.78 -0.51 -26.31
N ASP A 118 -6.64 -0.26 -26.96
CA ASP A 118 -5.62 0.66 -26.46
C ASP A 118 -6.19 2.07 -26.33
N GLY A 119 -6.14 2.61 -25.10
CA GLY A 119 -6.75 3.89 -24.76
C GLY A 119 -8.21 3.79 -24.32
N GLY A 120 -8.73 2.57 -24.15
CA GLY A 120 -10.06 2.32 -23.59
C GLY A 120 -10.21 2.95 -22.20
N ILE A 121 -11.39 3.47 -21.91
CA ILE A 121 -11.68 4.18 -20.67
C ILE A 121 -11.64 3.21 -19.48
N VAL A 122 -10.93 3.61 -18.44
CA VAL A 122 -11.04 3.03 -17.10
C VAL A 122 -11.74 4.06 -16.22
N HIS A 123 -12.75 3.62 -15.49
CA HIS A 123 -13.55 4.47 -14.60
C HIS A 123 -13.93 3.69 -13.34
N VAL A 124 -14.84 4.24 -12.54
CA VAL A 124 -15.47 3.48 -11.47
C VAL A 124 -16.97 3.34 -11.73
N TYR A 125 -17.52 2.18 -11.42
CA TYR A 125 -18.95 1.91 -11.51
C TYR A 125 -19.45 1.14 -10.29
N ALA A 126 -20.77 1.04 -10.09
CA ALA A 126 -21.32 0.30 -8.97
C ALA A 126 -20.79 -1.14 -8.96
N CYS A 127 -20.27 -1.59 -7.82
CA CYS A 127 -19.66 -2.92 -7.70
C CYS A 127 -20.68 -4.03 -7.98
N ASN A 128 -20.34 -4.93 -8.90
CA ASN A 128 -21.11 -6.12 -9.23
C ASN A 128 -20.17 -7.29 -9.51
N VAL A 129 -20.20 -8.31 -8.65
CA VAL A 129 -19.36 -9.52 -8.80
C VAL A 129 -19.63 -10.29 -10.10
N ASN A 130 -20.80 -10.09 -10.73
CA ASN A 130 -21.16 -10.72 -12.00
C ASN A 130 -20.80 -9.85 -13.22
N GLU A 131 -20.32 -8.62 -13.02
CA GLU A 131 -19.86 -7.74 -14.10
C GLU A 131 -18.41 -8.05 -14.45
N ALA A 132 -18.21 -8.76 -15.55
CA ALA A 132 -16.88 -9.23 -15.95
C ALA A 132 -15.92 -8.08 -16.31
N ASN A 133 -16.43 -6.89 -16.63
CA ASN A 133 -15.62 -5.70 -16.90
C ASN A 133 -15.06 -5.04 -15.62
N GLN A 134 -15.38 -5.58 -14.43
CA GLN A 134 -14.83 -5.14 -13.14
C GLN A 134 -13.81 -6.12 -12.56
N HIS A 135 -13.49 -7.18 -13.29
CA HIS A 135 -12.62 -8.25 -12.81
C HIS A 135 -11.17 -7.99 -13.20
N TRP A 136 -10.33 -7.75 -12.19
CA TRP A 136 -8.91 -7.48 -12.30
C TRP A 136 -8.11 -8.50 -11.50
N ASN A 137 -7.04 -9.02 -12.10
CA ASN A 137 -6.09 -9.87 -11.43
C ASN A 137 -4.74 -9.15 -11.31
N LEU A 138 -4.30 -8.89 -10.07
CA LEU A 138 -2.93 -8.45 -9.83
C LEU A 138 -1.99 -9.65 -9.96
N ASP A 139 -1.23 -9.69 -11.05
CA ASP A 139 -0.23 -10.72 -11.28
C ASP A 139 0.97 -10.51 -10.35
N SER A 140 1.26 -11.47 -9.46
CA SER A 140 2.35 -11.37 -8.48
C SER A 140 3.76 -11.44 -9.10
N THR A 141 3.88 -11.91 -10.34
CA THR A 141 5.16 -12.01 -11.06
C THR A 141 5.47 -10.72 -11.79
N THR A 142 4.49 -10.18 -12.50
CA THR A 142 4.66 -8.98 -13.33
C THR A 142 4.25 -7.69 -12.62
N ASN A 143 3.53 -7.81 -11.50
CA ASN A 143 2.90 -6.72 -10.77
C ASN A 143 1.96 -5.88 -11.66
N GLN A 144 1.31 -6.49 -12.64
CA GLN A 144 0.34 -5.83 -13.49
C GLN A 144 -1.08 -6.14 -13.01
N LEU A 145 -1.95 -5.14 -12.97
CA LEU A 145 -3.39 -5.34 -12.85
C LEU A 145 -3.96 -5.72 -14.21
N LYS A 146 -4.08 -7.03 -14.47
CA LYS A 146 -4.56 -7.59 -15.74
C LYS A 146 -6.08 -7.65 -15.74
N HIS A 147 -6.70 -7.26 -16.84
CA HIS A 147 -8.14 -7.39 -17.00
C HIS A 147 -8.52 -8.83 -17.32
N LEU A 148 -9.45 -9.42 -16.57
CA LEU A 148 -9.81 -10.84 -16.71
C LEU A 148 -10.76 -11.13 -17.88
N LYS A 149 -11.63 -10.18 -18.24
CA LYS A 149 -12.53 -10.32 -19.40
C LYS A 149 -11.88 -9.93 -20.73
N HIS A 150 -10.92 -9.02 -20.69
CA HIS A 150 -10.24 -8.47 -21.87
C HIS A 150 -8.79 -8.95 -21.84
N ASN A 151 -8.62 -10.21 -22.21
CA ASN A 151 -7.32 -10.89 -22.17
C ASN A 151 -6.27 -10.10 -22.97
N GLY A 152 -5.09 -9.92 -22.37
CA GLY A 152 -3.99 -9.18 -22.97
C GLY A 152 -3.96 -7.69 -22.63
N PHE A 153 -4.96 -7.18 -21.92
CA PHE A 153 -5.01 -5.79 -21.45
C PHE A 153 -4.69 -5.64 -19.97
N CYS A 154 -4.02 -4.52 -19.64
CA CYS A 154 -3.54 -4.15 -18.33
C CYS A 154 -4.02 -2.74 -17.96
N LEU A 155 -4.11 -2.44 -16.66
CA LEU A 155 -4.29 -1.08 -16.17
C LEU A 155 -3.02 -0.27 -16.43
N ASP A 156 -3.16 0.81 -17.20
CA ASP A 156 -2.06 1.65 -17.65
C ASP A 156 -2.20 3.08 -17.12
N ALA A 157 -1.13 3.58 -16.52
CA ALA A 157 -1.01 4.95 -16.06
C ALA A 157 -0.35 5.83 -17.15
N ASP A 158 -1.14 6.36 -18.09
CA ASP A 158 -0.59 7.32 -19.05
C ASP A 158 -0.37 8.67 -18.38
N LEU A 159 0.87 8.86 -17.91
CA LEU A 159 1.32 10.07 -17.22
C LEU A 159 1.60 11.23 -18.18
N SER A 160 1.67 10.97 -19.48
CA SER A 160 1.90 11.99 -20.51
C SER A 160 0.60 12.72 -20.90
N ALA A 161 -0.55 12.08 -20.68
CA ALA A 161 -1.85 12.66 -20.91
C ALA A 161 -2.15 13.89 -20.04
N ASN A 162 -3.14 14.67 -20.48
CA ASN A 162 -3.71 15.79 -19.73
C ASN A 162 -2.65 16.80 -19.26
N ASN A 163 -1.71 17.17 -20.14
CA ASN A 163 -0.59 18.07 -19.82
C ASN A 163 0.24 17.60 -18.60
N GLY A 164 0.45 16.30 -18.45
CA GLY A 164 1.23 15.72 -17.35
C GLY A 164 0.44 15.54 -16.04
N ALA A 165 -0.89 15.72 -16.06
CA ALA A 165 -1.76 15.35 -14.95
C ALA A 165 -1.97 13.83 -14.86
N GLY A 166 -1.79 13.13 -15.99
CA GLY A 166 -1.98 11.69 -16.10
C GLY A 166 -3.45 11.27 -16.26
N LYS A 167 -3.66 10.07 -16.80
CA LYS A 167 -4.96 9.39 -16.87
C LYS A 167 -4.78 7.89 -16.65
N LEU A 168 -5.89 7.19 -16.41
CA LEU A 168 -5.93 5.75 -16.50
C LEU A 168 -6.60 5.29 -17.77
N GLN A 169 -6.09 4.20 -18.31
CA GLN A 169 -6.62 3.59 -19.51
C GLN A 169 -6.37 2.08 -19.50
N LEU A 170 -7.13 1.39 -20.34
CA LEU A 170 -6.85 0.03 -20.73
C LEU A 170 -5.81 0.08 -21.86
N TRP A 171 -4.76 -0.72 -21.75
CA TRP A 171 -3.71 -0.80 -22.76
C TRP A 171 -3.13 -2.21 -22.81
N GLY A 172 -2.62 -2.63 -23.98
CA GLY A 172 -1.91 -3.89 -24.14
C GLY A 172 -0.85 -4.09 -23.06
N CYS A 173 -0.81 -5.27 -22.46
CA CYS A 173 0.16 -5.58 -21.40
C CYS A 173 1.59 -5.62 -21.95
N HIS A 174 2.48 -4.82 -21.38
CA HIS A 174 3.89 -4.75 -21.72
C HIS A 174 4.76 -4.91 -20.47
N LEU A 175 5.61 -5.95 -20.45
CA LEU A 175 6.41 -6.32 -19.27
C LEU A 175 7.49 -5.29 -18.88
N ASN A 176 7.88 -4.43 -19.82
CA ASN A 176 8.93 -3.42 -19.61
C ASN A 176 8.36 -2.00 -19.44
N ASN A 177 7.06 -1.88 -19.19
CA ASN A 177 6.40 -0.58 -19.07
C ASN A 177 6.08 -0.27 -17.60
N ASN A 178 6.87 0.62 -16.99
CA ASN A 178 6.76 0.94 -15.56
C ASN A 178 5.41 1.58 -15.20
N ASN A 179 4.73 2.23 -16.14
CA ASN A 179 3.40 2.78 -15.90
C ASN A 179 2.27 1.73 -15.79
N GLN A 180 2.51 0.48 -16.16
CA GLN A 180 1.58 -0.66 -16.00
C GLN A 180 1.88 -1.52 -14.79
N VAL A 181 2.92 -1.14 -14.03
CA VAL A 181 3.40 -1.88 -12.88
C VAL A 181 2.86 -1.21 -11.62
N TRP A 182 2.08 -1.97 -10.86
CA TRP A 182 1.34 -1.51 -9.68
C TRP A 182 1.85 -2.19 -8.42
N ARG A 183 2.02 -1.39 -7.37
CA ARG A 183 2.41 -1.84 -6.03
C ARG A 183 1.21 -1.70 -5.13
N MET A 184 0.70 -2.81 -4.62
CA MET A 184 -0.32 -2.82 -3.59
C MET A 184 0.36 -2.60 -2.25
N ILE A 185 0.14 -1.43 -1.66
CA ILE A 185 0.77 -1.02 -0.41
C ILE A 185 -0.32 -0.83 0.63
N PRO A 186 -0.16 -1.31 1.88
CA PRO A 186 -1.12 -1.05 2.96
C PRO A 186 -1.46 0.45 3.05
N ALA A 187 -2.74 0.78 3.23
CA ALA A 187 -3.17 2.18 3.34
C ALA A 187 -2.56 2.90 4.55
N THR A 188 -2.12 2.14 5.56
CA THR A 188 -1.47 2.61 6.80
C THR A 188 0.00 2.96 6.61
N ALA A 189 0.65 2.44 5.57
CA ALA A 189 2.06 2.69 5.32
C ALA A 189 2.34 4.17 5.05
N VAL A 190 3.50 4.67 5.41
CA VAL A 190 3.90 6.05 5.17
C VAL A 190 4.99 6.06 4.13
N ALA A 191 4.79 6.78 3.04
CA ALA A 191 5.84 7.01 2.05
C ALA A 191 7.04 7.70 2.71
N ALA A 192 8.24 7.20 2.44
CA ALA A 192 9.45 7.64 3.10
C ALA A 192 10.69 7.51 2.21
N THR A 193 11.75 8.21 2.60
CA THR A 193 13.12 7.81 2.28
C THR A 193 13.76 7.23 3.53
N VAL A 194 14.73 6.34 3.34
CA VAL A 194 15.50 5.77 4.45
C VAL A 194 16.97 6.02 4.18
N HIS A 195 17.67 6.68 5.09
CA HIS A 195 19.05 7.10 4.83
C HIS A 195 19.89 7.21 6.10
N GLY A 196 21.20 7.05 5.93
CA GLY A 196 22.17 7.27 7.01
C GLY A 196 22.26 8.75 7.40
N SER A 197 22.17 9.05 8.70
CA SER A 197 22.38 10.42 9.20
C SER A 197 23.86 10.71 9.50
N SER A 198 24.63 9.67 9.79
CA SER A 198 26.08 9.76 10.08
C SER A 198 26.95 9.22 8.94
N VAL A 199 26.40 8.36 8.09
CA VAL A 199 27.06 7.87 6.88
C VAL A 199 26.56 8.72 5.71
N ILE A 200 27.46 9.51 5.11
CA ILE A 200 27.10 10.41 4.00
C ILE A 200 26.75 9.61 2.73
N ASN A 201 25.90 10.18 1.87
CA ASN A 201 25.51 9.55 0.60
C ASN A 201 25.04 8.11 0.80
N ALA A 202 24.12 7.92 1.73
CA ALA A 202 23.69 6.61 2.18
C ALA A 202 22.16 6.47 2.19
N TYR A 203 21.51 6.88 1.10
CA TYR A 203 20.10 6.59 0.85
C TYR A 203 19.95 5.12 0.50
N LEU A 204 19.13 4.40 1.28
CA LEU A 204 18.89 2.99 1.07
C LEU A 204 18.17 2.78 -0.26
N GLN A 205 18.70 1.87 -1.05
CA GLN A 205 18.04 1.38 -2.25
C GLN A 205 18.39 -0.10 -2.48
N PRO A 206 17.47 -0.88 -3.05
CA PRO A 206 17.81 -2.16 -3.64
C PRO A 206 18.83 -2.00 -4.78
N ALA A 207 19.74 -2.96 -4.86
CA ALA A 207 20.79 -3.08 -5.86
C ALA A 207 20.78 -4.51 -6.45
N PRO A 208 21.43 -4.74 -7.61
CA PRO A 208 21.49 -6.08 -8.22
C PRO A 208 22.00 -7.16 -7.26
N GLN A 209 21.60 -8.42 -7.51
CA GLN A 209 21.91 -9.59 -6.68
C GLN A 209 21.25 -9.55 -5.29
N ASP A 210 20.07 -8.93 -5.19
CA ASP A 210 19.27 -8.77 -3.97
C ASP A 210 20.09 -8.24 -2.79
N LYS A 211 20.83 -7.16 -3.03
CA LYS A 211 21.56 -6.42 -2.01
C LYS A 211 20.81 -5.12 -1.73
N ILE A 212 20.88 -4.64 -0.49
CA ILE A 212 20.49 -3.27 -0.16
C ILE A 212 21.76 -2.48 0.13
N VAL A 213 21.87 -1.28 -0.44
CA VAL A 213 23.06 -0.43 -0.29
C VAL A 213 22.67 1.01 0.02
N GLY A 214 23.60 1.76 0.60
CA GLY A 214 23.51 3.22 0.70
C GLY A 214 24.10 3.91 -0.54
N ALA A 215 23.35 4.83 -1.13
CA ALA A 215 23.74 5.57 -2.33
C ALA A 215 23.56 7.09 -2.18
N VAL A 216 24.14 7.84 -3.13
CA VAL A 216 23.92 9.30 -3.26
C VAL A 216 22.44 9.54 -3.55
N SER A 217 21.85 10.58 -2.95
CA SER A 217 20.45 10.94 -3.21
C SER A 217 20.22 11.22 -4.69
N THR A 218 19.25 10.53 -5.29
CA THR A 218 18.82 10.75 -6.67
C THR A 218 17.46 11.46 -6.74
N GLY A 219 16.68 11.42 -5.64
CA GLY A 219 15.28 11.87 -5.62
C GLY A 219 14.36 11.00 -6.51
N LYS A 220 14.84 9.81 -6.89
CA LYS A 220 14.14 8.89 -7.79
C LYS A 220 13.56 7.71 -7.02
N TRP A 221 12.71 6.96 -7.71
CA TRP A 221 11.88 5.90 -7.13
C TRP A 221 12.68 4.74 -6.52
N GLU A 222 13.94 4.53 -6.90
CA GLU A 222 14.78 3.49 -6.32
C GLU A 222 15.12 3.70 -4.84
N GLN A 223 15.03 4.94 -4.35
CA GLN A 223 15.30 5.32 -2.96
C GLN A 223 14.02 5.55 -2.14
N HIS A 224 12.86 5.30 -2.74
CA HIS A 224 11.57 5.46 -2.09
C HIS A 224 11.11 4.15 -1.45
N TRP A 225 10.62 4.28 -0.23
CA TRP A 225 10.13 3.18 0.58
C TRP A 225 8.76 3.53 1.16
N PHE A 226 8.09 2.55 1.74
CA PHE A 226 6.90 2.71 2.54
C PHE A 226 7.15 2.09 3.92
N TRP A 227 7.05 2.89 4.97
CA TRP A 227 7.16 2.44 6.35
C TRP A 227 5.76 2.19 6.92
N ASP A 228 5.43 0.94 7.22
CA ASP A 228 4.17 0.59 7.88
C ASP A 228 4.43 0.22 9.33
N ALA A 229 4.16 1.15 10.25
CA ALA A 229 4.36 0.94 11.68
C ALA A 229 3.36 -0.08 12.26
N ASN A 230 2.23 -0.32 11.59
CA ASN A 230 1.22 -1.28 12.06
C ASN A 230 1.68 -2.71 11.81
N SER A 231 2.22 -2.98 10.61
CA SER A 231 2.77 -4.29 10.27
C SER A 231 4.24 -4.47 10.62
N ASN A 232 4.93 -3.40 11.02
CA ASN A 232 6.38 -3.34 11.22
C ASN A 232 7.17 -3.65 9.94
N HIS A 233 6.64 -3.31 8.76
CA HIS A 233 7.31 -3.55 7.49
C HIS A 233 7.90 -2.28 6.91
N LEU A 234 9.10 -2.43 6.32
CA LEU A 234 9.67 -1.43 5.43
C LEU A 234 9.62 -1.98 4.00
N ILE A 235 8.78 -1.40 3.17
CA ILE A 235 8.42 -1.92 1.85
C ILE A 235 9.11 -1.09 0.78
N SER A 236 9.87 -1.73 -0.11
CA SER A 236 10.55 -1.07 -1.22
C SER A 236 9.53 -0.65 -2.28
N LYS A 237 9.58 0.61 -2.74
CA LYS A 237 8.76 1.05 -3.87
C LYS A 237 9.11 0.28 -5.14
N ILE A 238 10.38 -0.11 -5.31
CA ILE A 238 10.89 -0.76 -6.53
C ILE A 238 10.11 -2.02 -6.86
N ASN A 239 9.92 -2.90 -5.89
CA ASN A 239 9.42 -4.26 -6.11
C ASN A 239 8.24 -4.60 -5.20
N GLY A 240 7.83 -3.71 -4.29
CA GLY A 240 6.72 -3.97 -3.37
C GLY A 240 7.05 -5.02 -2.32
N GLN A 241 8.32 -5.36 -2.19
CA GLN A 241 8.83 -6.37 -1.28
C GLN A 241 9.31 -5.73 0.03
N CYS A 242 9.29 -6.51 1.10
CA CYS A 242 9.65 -6.08 2.44
C CYS A 242 11.16 -6.26 2.65
N LEU A 243 11.76 -5.36 3.43
CA LEU A 243 13.12 -5.52 3.93
C LEU A 243 13.19 -6.77 4.81
N ASP A 244 14.08 -7.69 4.47
CA ASP A 244 14.19 -9.01 5.09
C ASP A 244 15.63 -9.28 5.53
N ALA A 245 15.77 -9.82 6.75
CA ALA A 245 17.04 -10.33 7.26
C ALA A 245 16.85 -11.60 8.11
N TYR A 246 17.03 -12.76 7.49
CA TYR A 246 16.87 -14.06 8.15
C TYR A 246 18.12 -14.55 8.93
N GLU A 247 19.25 -13.85 8.80
CA GLU A 247 20.56 -14.26 9.33
C GLU A 247 20.98 -13.47 10.59
N ALA A 248 20.72 -14.02 11.77
CA ALA A 248 20.93 -13.34 13.04
C ALA A 248 22.40 -13.34 13.56
N TRP A 249 23.31 -12.74 12.78
CA TRP A 249 24.71 -12.52 13.19
C TRP A 249 25.26 -11.19 12.65
N ASN A 250 26.41 -10.76 13.17
CA ASN A 250 27.09 -9.56 12.68
C ASN A 250 27.55 -9.79 11.23
N GLY A 251 27.07 -8.97 10.31
CA GLY A 251 27.25 -9.16 8.88
C GLY A 251 26.18 -10.02 8.20
N GLY A 252 25.10 -10.36 8.90
CA GLY A 252 23.97 -11.09 8.33
C GLY A 252 23.33 -10.34 7.16
N ARG A 253 22.96 -11.06 6.10
CA ARG A 253 22.45 -10.47 4.88
C ARG A 253 21.13 -9.72 5.09
N VAL A 254 21.03 -8.57 4.45
CA VAL A 254 19.77 -7.80 4.30
C VAL A 254 19.44 -7.71 2.82
N HIS A 255 18.18 -8.01 2.49
CA HIS A 255 17.67 -8.01 1.11
C HIS A 255 16.18 -7.62 1.11
N THR A 256 15.53 -7.66 -0.06
CA THR A 256 14.07 -7.60 -0.14
C THR A 256 13.50 -8.97 -0.43
N TYR A 257 12.37 -9.31 0.20
CA TYR A 257 11.63 -10.53 -0.06
C TYR A 257 10.12 -10.27 -0.05
N ALA A 258 9.32 -11.21 -0.59
CA ALA A 258 7.87 -11.08 -0.58
C ALA A 258 7.37 -10.80 0.85
N CYS A 259 6.51 -9.78 0.99
CA CYS A 259 5.97 -9.39 2.29
C CYS A 259 5.06 -10.48 2.85
N ILE A 260 5.46 -11.10 3.97
CA ILE A 260 4.72 -12.20 4.60
C ILE A 260 4.35 -11.82 6.04
N ALA A 261 3.04 -11.73 6.31
CA ALA A 261 2.45 -11.25 7.57
C ALA A 261 3.04 -11.91 8.83
N THR A 262 3.22 -13.23 8.74
CA THR A 262 3.65 -14.09 9.84
C THR A 262 5.17 -14.19 9.94
N GLU A 263 5.93 -13.62 9.00
CA GLU A 263 7.38 -13.73 8.97
C GLU A 263 8.03 -12.68 9.86
N GLY A 264 8.63 -13.13 10.96
CA GLY A 264 9.26 -12.21 11.91
C GLY A 264 10.58 -11.59 11.42
N ASN A 265 11.26 -12.16 10.43
CA ASN A 265 12.51 -11.65 9.83
C ASN A 265 12.30 -10.47 8.87
N GLN A 266 11.05 -10.08 8.64
CA GLN A 266 10.69 -8.88 7.88
C GLN A 266 10.19 -7.76 8.79
N LYS A 267 10.15 -8.01 10.11
CA LYS A 267 9.58 -7.08 11.09
C LYS A 267 10.68 -6.25 11.71
N TRP A 268 10.50 -4.94 11.65
CA TRP A 268 11.42 -3.93 12.14
C TRP A 268 10.69 -2.99 13.08
N SER A 269 11.40 -2.44 14.06
CA SER A 269 10.92 -1.35 14.90
C SER A 269 11.85 -0.17 14.73
N TYR A 270 11.31 1.04 14.79
CA TYR A 270 12.10 2.26 14.61
C TYR A 270 12.24 3.01 15.93
N ASP A 271 13.48 3.13 16.40
CA ASP A 271 13.86 3.97 17.54
C ASP A 271 14.33 5.32 17.01
N ALA A 272 13.40 6.27 16.92
CA ALA A 272 13.68 7.61 16.44
C ALA A 272 14.67 8.40 17.33
N THR A 273 14.73 8.09 18.63
CA THR A 273 15.64 8.78 19.57
C THR A 273 17.09 8.47 19.25
N ASN A 274 17.37 7.20 18.96
CA ASN A 274 18.72 6.74 18.61
C ASN A 274 18.95 6.64 17.10
N GLN A 275 17.93 6.94 16.28
CA GLN A 275 17.92 6.78 14.82
C GLN A 275 18.34 5.36 14.42
N MET A 276 17.70 4.35 15.01
CA MET A 276 18.05 2.95 14.81
C MET A 276 16.83 2.16 14.36
N ILE A 277 17.00 1.39 13.28
CA ILE A 277 16.01 0.40 12.83
C ILE A 277 16.40 -0.95 13.46
N LYS A 278 15.63 -1.39 14.45
CA LYS A 278 15.88 -2.59 15.24
C LYS A 278 15.09 -3.76 14.68
N HIS A 279 15.71 -4.91 14.59
CA HIS A 279 15.05 -6.12 14.12
C HIS A 279 14.12 -6.68 15.22
N VAL A 280 12.87 -7.02 14.88
CA VAL A 280 11.85 -7.44 15.86
C VAL A 280 12.04 -8.90 16.31
N LYS A 281 12.21 -9.85 15.37
CA LYS A 281 12.41 -11.28 15.73
C LYS A 281 13.80 -11.56 16.32
N HIS A 282 14.86 -11.06 15.69
CA HIS A 282 16.23 -11.15 16.17
C HIS A 282 16.57 -9.99 17.11
N ALA A 283 16.01 -10.03 18.32
CA ALA A 283 16.23 -9.01 19.34
C ALA A 283 17.74 -8.79 19.61
N GLY A 284 18.15 -7.53 19.69
CA GLY A 284 19.56 -7.15 19.84
C GLY A 284 20.30 -6.93 18.52
N PHE A 285 19.68 -7.22 17.37
CA PHE A 285 20.22 -6.84 16.05
C PHE A 285 19.54 -5.60 15.48
N CYS A 286 20.35 -4.79 14.81
CA CYS A 286 19.99 -3.54 14.19
C CYS A 286 20.44 -3.55 12.74
N LEU A 287 19.68 -2.83 11.91
CA LEU A 287 20.06 -2.54 10.55
C LEU A 287 21.28 -1.59 10.57
N ALA A 288 22.30 -1.91 9.79
CA ALA A 288 23.54 -1.16 9.76
C ALA A 288 24.14 -1.14 8.35
N PHE A 289 24.81 -0.05 8.00
CA PHE A 289 25.82 -0.11 6.93
C PHE A 289 27.02 -0.92 7.42
N ASP A 290 27.66 -1.67 6.53
CA ASP A 290 28.85 -2.44 6.84
C ASP A 290 30.03 -1.53 7.26
N ASN A 291 30.22 -0.45 6.51
CA ASN A 291 31.14 0.65 6.79
C ASN A 291 30.75 1.88 5.96
N ALA A 292 31.46 2.99 6.19
CA ALA A 292 31.17 4.26 5.50
C ALA A 292 31.52 4.28 4.01
N SER A 293 32.32 3.32 3.53
CA SER A 293 32.81 3.27 2.14
C SER A 293 31.93 2.39 1.26
N ASN A 294 31.74 1.13 1.64
CA ASN A 294 30.99 0.13 0.86
C ASN A 294 29.46 0.26 1.05
N LYS A 295 29.03 0.67 2.25
CA LYS A 295 27.62 0.98 2.57
C LYS A 295 26.66 -0.16 2.24
N LEU A 296 27.12 -1.40 2.34
CA LEU A 296 26.25 -2.56 2.21
C LEU A 296 25.40 -2.68 3.47
N MET A 297 24.09 -2.89 3.30
CA MET A 297 23.21 -3.12 4.43
C MET A 297 23.39 -4.53 4.98
N GLN A 298 23.44 -4.63 6.31
CA GLN A 298 23.59 -5.87 7.03
C GLN A 298 22.92 -5.79 8.41
N LEU A 299 22.73 -6.95 9.04
CA LEU A 299 22.47 -7.01 10.47
C LEU A 299 23.77 -6.86 11.26
N LYS A 300 23.68 -6.09 12.35
CA LYS A 300 24.77 -5.90 13.31
C LYS A 300 24.18 -5.78 14.70
N SER A 301 24.92 -6.21 15.71
CA SER A 301 24.54 -6.05 17.11
C SER A 301 24.28 -4.57 17.38
N CYS A 302 23.11 -4.27 17.95
CA CYS A 302 22.68 -2.91 18.25
C CYS A 302 23.69 -2.21 19.16
N ASN A 303 24.18 -1.06 18.72
CA ASN A 303 25.14 -0.26 19.45
C ASN A 303 24.84 1.23 19.23
N THR A 304 24.42 1.93 20.29
CA THR A 304 24.12 3.36 20.24
C THR A 304 25.36 4.23 20.11
N GLY A 305 26.58 3.68 20.09
CA GLY A 305 27.82 4.38 19.73
C GLY A 305 28.22 4.19 18.26
N ASP A 306 27.53 3.30 17.53
CA ASP A 306 27.90 2.94 16.16
C ASP A 306 27.22 3.84 15.13
N ASN A 307 28.02 4.67 14.46
CA ASN A 307 27.54 5.59 13.44
C ASN A 307 26.99 4.89 12.20
N THR A 308 27.35 3.61 11.94
CA THR A 308 26.78 2.89 10.78
C THR A 308 25.33 2.44 11.00
N GLN A 309 24.84 2.54 12.24
CA GLN A 309 23.47 2.19 12.65
C GLN A 309 22.55 3.41 12.73
N ARG A 310 23.07 4.60 12.45
CA ARG A 310 22.31 5.85 12.46
C ARG A 310 21.56 6.03 11.16
N ILE A 311 20.36 5.48 11.12
CA ILE A 311 19.49 5.41 9.94
C ILE A 311 18.16 6.07 10.31
N ILE A 312 17.78 7.07 9.52
CA ILE A 312 16.53 7.81 9.67
C ILE A 312 15.52 7.28 8.66
N ILE A 313 14.28 7.10 9.10
CA ILE A 313 13.11 7.00 8.23
C ILE A 313 12.48 8.39 8.17
N GLU A 314 12.61 9.07 7.02
CA GLU A 314 12.08 10.42 6.80
C GLU A 314 10.85 10.33 5.90
N ALA A 315 9.72 10.86 6.36
CA ALA A 315 8.49 10.89 5.58
C ALA A 315 8.68 11.75 4.31
N ALA A 316 8.19 11.25 3.18
CA ALA A 316 8.28 11.88 1.87
C ALA A 316 7.01 12.66 1.48
#